data_AF-A0A9J6FUP4-F1
#
_entry.id   AF-A0A9J6FUP4-F1
#
_cell.length_a   1.000
_cell.length_b   1.000
_cell.length_c   1.000
_cell.angle_alpha   90.00
_cell.angle_beta   90.00
_cell.angle_gamma   90.00
#
_symmetry.space_group_name_H-M   'P 1'
#
loop_
_entity.id
_entity.type
_entity.pdbx_description
1 polymer ?
#
loop_
_entity_poly.entity_id
_entity_poly.type
_entity_poly.pdbx_seq_one_letter_code
_entity_poly.pdbx_strand_id
1 'polypeptide(L)'
;MAFSMERLAGHQEATEAGTPFYVAAELGPEWGGRAFVIGDGRSYGGFLNAPLSPNAEYLPIQGVGSTLNNVTKYAYSVEGPSTERIQPPLYPLGDDHLEPGDGMSPQALSSWLVVATALCACLLVAFIVAYVFARRHYSRRRRRTEEMMLRSHPSLDLDDVSPFSAGSLQLGEGADLGAFYAQLRSMLPMVPRSRLLVSDTTLGQGRFGPVRAAILVTDKGRKVPVNVQRCPAEWMLPDHERRTLLGDIEGMLRLGTHPNVVQFMGACEDEPEVLQLAVEQPSSSLRGLLLTSRHGSEGRVSGIAEDRLVDMLVSLAAGMHHLATRGVQHGQLSSRSVTIVEPLVPKISHFGLARYSPLGKRLDFTRWMAPETLRTNSHTEKSDVHRLMEECWRPQARDRPTFQELHCSLQALQPGALQFTYHQGYVYDKFNPLADEA
;
A
#
# COMPACT_ATOMS: atom_id res chain seq x y z
N MET A 1 51.84 37.24 -46.41
CA MET A 1 51.55 36.27 -47.49
C MET A 1 50.26 36.72 -48.15
N ALA A 2 50.22 36.77 -49.48
CA ALA A 2 49.04 37.20 -50.22
C ALA A 2 47.94 36.12 -50.19
N PHE A 3 46.68 36.55 -50.23
CA PHE A 3 45.52 35.67 -50.37
C PHE A 3 45.66 34.75 -51.60
N SER A 4 45.39 33.45 -51.44
CA SER A 4 45.48 32.46 -52.51
C SER A 4 44.26 31.54 -52.49
N MET A 5 43.56 31.47 -53.63
CA MET A 5 42.32 30.71 -53.78
C MET A 5 42.52 29.20 -53.63
N GLU A 6 43.68 28.67 -54.00
CA GLU A 6 43.96 27.23 -53.97
C GLU A 6 44.14 26.66 -52.55
N ARG A 7 44.28 27.53 -51.54
CA ARG A 7 44.50 27.15 -50.14
C ARG A 7 43.33 27.51 -49.21
N LEU A 8 42.15 27.78 -49.78
CA LEU A 8 40.93 28.06 -49.03
C LEU A 8 40.44 26.80 -48.31
N ALA A 9 40.32 26.87 -46.98
CA ALA A 9 39.88 25.77 -46.13
C ALA A 9 39.11 26.31 -44.90
N GLY A 10 38.46 25.41 -44.16
CA GLY A 10 37.81 25.75 -42.89
C GLY A 10 38.81 26.12 -41.79
N HIS A 11 38.35 26.76 -40.70
CA HIS A 11 39.24 27.27 -39.63
C HIS A 11 40.22 26.23 -39.08
N GLN A 12 39.77 25.00 -38.82
CA GLN A 12 40.61 23.95 -38.25
C GLN A 12 41.69 23.49 -39.24
N GLU A 13 41.30 23.20 -40.48
CA GLU A 13 42.23 22.80 -41.56
C GLU A 13 43.23 23.91 -41.90
N ALA A 14 42.78 25.16 -41.89
CA ALA A 14 43.63 26.33 -42.09
C ALA A 14 44.66 26.50 -40.95
N THR A 15 44.25 26.24 -39.70
CA THR A 15 45.14 26.28 -38.53
C THR A 15 46.21 25.18 -38.60
N GLU A 16 45.82 23.97 -38.99
CA GLU A 16 46.73 22.83 -39.17
C GLU A 16 47.70 23.04 -40.35
N ALA A 17 47.23 23.64 -41.45
CA ALA A 17 48.03 23.97 -42.62
C ALA A 17 48.83 25.28 -42.49
N GLY A 18 48.67 26.01 -41.38
CA GLY A 18 49.34 27.29 -41.10
C GLY A 18 48.99 28.41 -42.09
N THR A 19 47.78 28.40 -42.67
CA THR A 19 47.34 29.46 -43.59
C THR A 19 46.81 30.67 -42.82
N PRO A 20 47.14 31.91 -43.24
CA PRO A 20 46.70 33.12 -42.54
C PRO A 20 45.25 33.53 -42.85
N PHE A 21 44.51 32.72 -43.61
CA PHE A 21 43.11 32.95 -43.98
C PHE A 21 42.34 31.63 -43.90
N TYR A 22 41.04 31.75 -43.64
CA TYR A 22 40.10 30.62 -43.57
C TYR A 22 38.70 31.08 -43.99
N VAL A 23 37.82 30.13 -44.32
CA VAL A 23 36.42 30.41 -44.65
C VAL A 23 35.61 30.56 -43.36
N ALA A 24 35.06 31.76 -43.12
CA ALA A 24 34.24 32.04 -41.93
C ALA A 24 32.78 31.60 -42.10
N ALA A 25 32.24 31.68 -43.32
CA ALA A 25 30.88 31.25 -43.65
C ALA A 25 30.72 31.04 -45.16
N GLU A 26 29.89 30.08 -45.54
CA GLU A 26 29.29 29.99 -46.87
C GLU A 26 27.79 30.25 -46.74
N LEU A 27 27.29 31.27 -47.43
CA LEU A 27 25.90 31.74 -47.29
C LEU A 27 25.16 31.53 -48.61
N GLY A 28 24.10 30.72 -48.57
CA GLY A 28 23.21 30.48 -49.70
C GLY A 28 22.27 31.66 -49.98
N PRO A 29 21.61 31.68 -51.15
CA PRO A 29 20.66 32.72 -51.54
C PRO A 29 19.49 32.90 -50.55
N GLU A 30 19.18 31.88 -49.76
CA GLU A 30 18.19 31.90 -48.68
C GLU A 30 18.55 32.78 -47.47
N TRP A 31 19.80 33.25 -47.35
CA TRP A 31 20.24 34.11 -46.23
C TRP A 31 19.58 35.50 -46.26
N GLY A 32 19.13 35.96 -47.44
CA GLY A 32 18.05 36.94 -47.60
C GLY A 32 18.14 38.21 -46.75
N GLY A 33 19.31 38.86 -46.68
CA GLY A 33 19.48 40.19 -46.06
C GLY A 33 19.71 40.20 -44.53
N ARG A 34 19.96 39.05 -43.90
CA ARG A 34 20.33 38.99 -42.48
C ARG A 34 21.77 39.49 -42.26
N ALA A 35 22.00 40.22 -41.18
CA ALA A 35 23.34 40.63 -40.78
C ALA A 35 24.18 39.40 -40.40
N PHE A 36 25.37 39.28 -40.99
CA PHE A 36 26.36 38.27 -40.63
C PHE A 36 27.43 38.91 -39.75
N VAL A 37 27.69 38.32 -38.58
CA VAL A 37 28.68 38.81 -37.62
C VAL A 37 29.90 37.88 -37.64
N ILE A 38 31.07 38.43 -37.95
CA ILE A 38 32.32 37.66 -38.00
C ILE A 38 32.82 37.41 -36.58
N GLY A 39 33.18 36.16 -36.25
CA GLY A 39 33.72 35.78 -34.94
C GLY A 39 32.72 35.36 -33.88
N ASP A 40 31.48 35.03 -34.24
CA ASP A 40 30.41 34.70 -33.28
C ASP A 40 30.46 33.26 -32.73
N GLY A 41 31.40 32.44 -33.18
CA GLY A 41 31.59 31.05 -32.75
C GLY A 41 30.59 30.06 -33.32
N ARG A 42 29.73 30.46 -34.27
CA ARG A 42 28.70 29.60 -34.87
C ARG A 42 29.16 29.00 -36.20
N SER A 43 28.47 27.97 -36.68
CA SER A 43 28.78 27.33 -37.98
C SER A 43 27.79 27.76 -39.06
N TYR A 44 28.29 28.12 -40.24
CA TYR A 44 27.53 28.61 -41.38
C TYR A 44 27.99 27.89 -42.66
N GLY A 45 27.06 27.23 -43.37
CA GLY A 45 27.39 26.53 -44.62
C GLY A 45 28.44 25.43 -44.48
N GLY A 46 28.55 24.81 -43.29
CA GLY A 46 29.57 23.79 -43.00
C GLY A 46 30.91 24.32 -42.50
N PHE A 47 31.09 25.65 -42.43
CA PHE A 47 32.32 26.28 -41.93
C PHE A 47 32.12 26.92 -40.55
N LEU A 48 33.12 26.81 -39.68
CA LEU A 48 33.11 27.40 -38.34
C LEU A 48 33.59 28.86 -38.39
N ASN A 49 32.74 29.79 -37.96
CA ASN A 49 33.08 31.19 -37.75
C ASN A 49 33.80 31.37 -36.41
N ALA A 50 35.08 31.01 -36.37
CA ALA A 50 35.85 30.96 -35.13
C ALA A 50 35.96 32.34 -34.44
N PRO A 51 35.95 32.38 -33.09
CA PRO A 51 36.09 33.63 -32.35
C PRO A 51 37.40 34.37 -32.70
N LEU A 52 37.30 35.67 -32.98
CA LEU A 52 38.45 36.48 -33.35
C LEU A 52 39.30 36.82 -32.12
N SER A 53 40.62 36.61 -32.24
CA SER A 53 41.57 37.02 -31.20
C SER A 53 41.74 38.56 -31.19
N PRO A 54 41.65 39.23 -30.03
CA PRO A 54 41.67 40.70 -29.93
C PRO A 54 43.01 41.34 -30.29
N ASN A 55 44.10 40.55 -30.33
CA ASN A 55 45.45 41.02 -30.61
C ASN A 55 45.88 40.86 -32.09
N ALA A 56 44.93 40.58 -32.98
CA ALA A 56 45.20 40.37 -34.40
C ALA A 56 44.33 41.27 -35.29
N GLU A 57 44.90 41.70 -36.41
CA GLU A 57 44.18 42.42 -37.46
C GLU A 57 43.54 41.44 -38.43
N TYR A 58 42.25 41.61 -38.70
CA TYR A 58 41.54 40.80 -39.67
C TYR A 58 41.13 41.64 -40.87
N LEU A 59 41.26 41.04 -42.04
CA LEU A 59 40.77 41.60 -43.29
C LEU A 59 39.60 40.74 -43.77
N PRO A 60 38.35 41.24 -43.74
CA PRO A 60 37.23 40.51 -44.31
C PRO A 60 37.31 40.54 -45.84
N ILE A 61 37.39 39.36 -46.46
CA ILE A 61 37.34 39.18 -47.92
C ILE A 61 36.00 38.56 -48.27
N GLN A 62 35.23 39.24 -49.12
CA GLN A 62 33.94 38.74 -49.58
C GLN A 62 34.09 38.12 -50.97
N GLY A 63 33.51 36.92 -51.14
CA GLY A 63 33.49 36.21 -52.42
C GLY A 63 32.06 35.97 -52.89
N VAL A 64 31.83 36.10 -54.20
CA VAL A 64 30.58 35.71 -54.85
C VAL A 64 30.87 34.56 -55.82
N GLY A 65 30.25 33.41 -55.56
CA GLY A 65 30.24 32.27 -56.46
C GLY A 65 28.99 32.30 -57.33
N SER A 66 29.14 32.08 -58.64
CA SER A 66 28.02 31.89 -59.57
C SER A 66 28.21 30.61 -60.36
N THR A 67 27.17 29.78 -60.40
CA THR A 67 27.17 28.48 -61.07
C THR A 67 26.24 28.53 -62.28
N LEU A 68 26.78 28.28 -63.47
CA LEU A 68 26.00 28.14 -64.70
C LEU A 68 26.47 26.90 -65.46
N ASN A 69 25.55 26.03 -65.88
CA ASN A 69 25.85 24.79 -66.62
C ASN A 69 26.93 23.91 -65.96
N ASN A 70 26.81 23.66 -64.64
CA ASN A 70 27.78 22.91 -63.83
C ASN A 70 29.20 23.51 -63.76
N VAL A 71 29.38 24.78 -64.15
CA VAL A 71 30.64 25.51 -63.97
C VAL A 71 30.43 26.62 -62.94
N THR A 72 31.11 26.50 -61.79
CA THR A 72 31.12 27.52 -60.75
C THR A 72 32.32 28.43 -60.92
N LYS A 73 32.09 29.74 -60.95
CA LYS A 73 33.15 30.76 -60.92
C LYS A 73 33.00 31.62 -59.67
N TYR A 74 34.12 31.89 -59.01
CA TYR A 74 34.17 32.75 -57.82
C TYR A 74 34.89 34.05 -58.15
N ALA A 75 34.37 35.16 -57.64
CA ALA A 75 35.01 36.47 -57.66
C ALA A 75 35.14 36.98 -56.24
N TYR A 76 36.32 37.42 -55.84
CA TYR A 76 36.60 37.94 -54.50
C TYR A 76 36.86 39.45 -54.55
N SER A 77 36.51 40.15 -53.48
CA SER A 77 36.86 41.57 -53.30
C SER A 77 38.38 41.74 -53.31
N VAL A 78 38.88 42.64 -54.17
CA VAL A 78 40.32 42.93 -54.33
C VAL A 78 40.81 43.86 -53.21
N GLU A 79 42.00 43.61 -52.68
CA GLU A 79 42.68 44.50 -51.72
C GLU A 79 42.94 45.87 -52.38
N GLY A 80 42.20 46.89 -51.96
CA GLY A 80 42.39 48.28 -52.36
C GLY A 80 42.92 49.14 -51.21
N PRO A 81 43.41 50.37 -51.48
CA PRO A 81 43.85 51.31 -50.44
C PRO A 81 42.71 51.78 -49.51
N SER A 82 41.45 51.42 -49.80
CA SER A 82 40.25 51.70 -49.01
C SER A 82 39.72 50.51 -48.23
N THR A 83 40.42 49.36 -48.22
CA THR A 83 40.01 48.19 -47.41
C THR A 83 40.52 48.36 -45.99
N GLU A 84 39.65 48.77 -45.07
CA GLU A 84 39.99 48.94 -43.66
C GLU A 84 40.23 47.58 -43.01
N ARG A 85 41.42 47.40 -42.41
CA ARG A 85 41.70 46.27 -41.53
C ARG A 85 40.98 46.50 -40.21
N ILE A 86 40.25 45.50 -39.75
CA ILE A 86 39.44 45.59 -38.55
C ILE A 86 40.18 44.86 -37.44
N GLN A 87 40.45 45.57 -36.35
CA GLN A 87 40.78 44.92 -35.08
C GLN A 87 39.47 44.73 -34.31
N PRO A 88 39.24 43.54 -33.72
CA PRO A 88 38.14 43.37 -32.79
C PRO A 88 38.31 44.43 -31.68
N PRO A 89 37.26 45.15 -31.27
CA PRO A 89 37.39 46.12 -30.20
C PRO A 89 38.00 45.42 -28.97
N LEU A 90 39.11 45.95 -28.48
CA LEU A 90 39.62 45.64 -27.15
C LEU A 90 38.63 46.27 -26.17
N TYR A 91 37.50 45.61 -25.90
CA TYR A 91 36.61 45.70 -24.73
C TYR A 91 35.26 45.02 -25.07
N PRO A 92 34.61 44.38 -24.09
CA PRO A 92 33.53 43.43 -24.29
C PRO A 92 32.26 44.12 -24.83
N LEU A 93 31.42 43.33 -25.53
CA LEU A 93 30.06 43.68 -25.93
C LEU A 93 29.34 44.45 -24.81
N GLY A 94 28.88 45.65 -25.15
CA GLY A 94 28.26 46.60 -24.25
C GLY A 94 26.89 46.17 -23.73
N ASP A 95 26.63 46.65 -22.52
CA ASP A 95 25.36 46.76 -21.81
C ASP A 95 24.16 47.10 -22.69
N ASP A 96 23.26 46.13 -22.85
CA ASP A 96 21.83 46.36 -22.62
C ASP A 96 21.53 45.90 -21.18
N HIS A 97 21.46 46.86 -20.27
CA HIS A 97 20.99 46.74 -18.89
C HIS A 97 21.42 45.50 -18.08
N LEU A 98 22.64 45.49 -17.52
CA LEU A 98 22.90 44.83 -16.23
C LEU A 98 24.16 45.42 -15.56
N GLU A 99 23.94 46.18 -14.49
CA GLU A 99 24.87 46.64 -13.44
C GLU A 99 26.29 46.00 -13.42
N PRO A 100 27.36 46.78 -13.20
CA PRO A 100 28.73 46.28 -13.24
C PRO A 100 28.98 45.27 -12.12
N GLY A 101 29.14 43.99 -12.50
CA GLY A 101 29.53 42.93 -11.58
C GLY A 101 31.00 43.07 -11.18
N ASP A 102 31.23 43.57 -9.97
CA ASP A 102 32.49 43.51 -9.24
C ASP A 102 33.15 42.13 -9.41
N GLY A 103 34.40 42.10 -9.85
CA GLY A 103 35.27 40.96 -9.62
C GLY A 103 35.44 40.79 -8.11
N MET A 104 34.65 39.89 -7.51
CA MET A 104 34.63 39.69 -6.06
C MET A 104 36.06 39.47 -5.53
N SER A 105 36.51 40.35 -4.64
CA SER A 105 37.75 40.18 -3.87
C SER A 105 37.76 38.79 -3.20
N PRO A 106 38.93 38.17 -2.94
CA PRO A 106 38.98 36.83 -2.33
C PRO A 106 38.24 36.75 -0.99
N GLN A 107 38.11 37.87 -0.27
CA GLN A 107 37.27 37.98 0.93
C GLN A 107 35.78 37.96 0.59
N ALA A 108 35.35 38.67 -0.46
CA ALA A 108 33.97 38.61 -0.93
C ALA A 108 33.60 37.22 -1.46
N LEU A 109 34.49 36.54 -2.22
CA LEU A 109 34.28 35.14 -2.63
C LEU A 109 34.09 34.22 -1.41
N SER A 110 34.89 34.40 -0.34
CA SER A 110 34.73 33.62 0.88
C SER A 110 33.38 33.87 1.57
N SER A 111 32.92 35.12 1.61
CA SER A 111 31.61 35.49 2.15
C SER A 111 30.47 34.89 1.32
N TRP A 112 30.55 34.95 -0.01
CA TRP A 112 29.57 34.32 -0.90
C TRP A 112 29.56 32.80 -0.79
N LEU A 113 30.72 32.17 -0.56
CA LEU A 113 30.80 30.73 -0.31
C LEU A 113 30.14 30.34 1.02
N VAL A 114 30.32 31.13 2.09
CA VAL A 114 29.64 30.90 3.38
C VAL A 114 28.14 31.09 3.24
N VAL A 115 27.69 32.10 2.49
CA VAL A 115 26.26 32.32 2.21
C VAL A 115 25.69 31.17 1.37
N ALA A 116 26.40 30.72 0.33
CA ALA A 116 25.96 29.62 -0.51
C ALA A 116 25.90 28.28 0.25
N THR A 117 26.89 27.99 1.09
CA THR A 117 26.89 26.79 1.94
C THR A 117 25.78 26.83 2.98
N ALA A 118 25.52 27.98 3.59
CA ALA A 118 24.37 28.17 4.49
C ALA A 118 23.03 28.00 3.77
N LEU A 119 22.89 28.53 2.54
CA LEU A 119 21.69 28.36 1.71
C LEU A 119 21.46 26.89 1.35
N CYS A 120 22.51 26.17 0.92
CA CYS A 120 22.44 24.74 0.63
C CYS A 120 22.07 23.92 1.88
N ALA A 121 22.62 24.25 3.04
CA ALA A 121 22.24 23.61 4.30
C ALA A 121 20.77 23.88 4.65
N CYS A 122 20.28 25.10 4.48
CA CYS A 122 18.87 25.45 4.68
C CYS A 122 17.95 24.70 3.71
N LEU A 123 18.33 24.59 2.44
CA LEU A 123 17.57 23.82 1.43
C LEU A 123 17.55 22.32 1.76
N LEU A 124 18.66 21.77 2.25
CA LEU A 124 18.73 20.37 2.66
C LEU A 124 17.87 20.10 3.90
N VAL A 125 17.87 21.01 4.88
CA VAL A 125 16.96 20.94 6.04
C VAL A 125 15.50 21.07 5.59
N ALA A 126 15.18 22.01 4.70
CA ALA A 126 13.84 22.17 4.14
C ALA A 126 13.40 20.90 3.39
N PHE A 127 14.30 20.27 2.63
CA PHE A 127 14.04 19.00 1.96
C PHE A 127 13.81 17.85 2.94
N ILE A 128 14.60 17.75 4.01
CA ILE A 128 14.39 16.76 5.08
C ILE A 128 13.06 17.01 5.79
N VAL A 129 12.72 18.26 6.10
CA VAL A 129 11.43 18.63 6.71
C VAL A 129 10.29 18.31 5.76
N ALA A 130 10.41 18.63 4.47
CA ALA A 130 9.42 18.29 3.44
C ALA A 130 9.31 16.78 3.26
N TYR A 131 10.40 16.01 3.30
CA TYR A 131 10.39 14.56 3.25
C TYR A 131 9.77 13.95 4.50
N VAL A 132 10.08 14.45 5.70
CA VAL A 132 9.44 14.02 6.94
C VAL A 132 7.99 14.42 6.96
N PHE A 133 7.62 15.59 6.44
CA PHE A 133 6.24 16.04 6.32
C PHE A 133 5.50 15.24 5.26
N ALA A 134 6.08 14.93 4.12
CA ALA A 134 5.53 14.07 3.08
C ALA A 134 5.42 12.63 3.55
N ARG A 135 6.40 12.10 4.30
CA ARG A 135 6.35 10.77 4.93
C ARG A 135 5.34 10.74 6.06
N ARG A 136 5.20 11.80 6.86
CA ARG A 136 4.15 11.97 7.86
C ARG A 136 2.79 12.17 7.21
N HIS A 137 2.70 12.87 6.10
CA HIS A 137 1.46 13.14 5.37
C HIS A 137 1.03 11.94 4.56
N TYR A 138 1.95 11.16 4.00
CA TYR A 138 1.72 9.89 3.31
C TYR A 138 1.41 8.78 4.32
N SER A 139 2.09 8.72 5.46
CA SER A 139 1.72 7.80 6.56
C SER A 139 0.42 8.24 7.25
N ARG A 140 0.14 9.54 7.40
CA ARG A 140 -1.17 10.06 7.85
C ARG A 140 -2.24 9.92 6.78
N ARG A 141 -1.93 9.97 5.48
CA ARG A 141 -2.87 9.69 4.39
C ARG A 141 -3.16 8.21 4.37
N ARG A 142 -2.16 7.33 4.42
CA ARG A 142 -2.34 5.88 4.57
C ARG A 142 -3.15 5.53 5.83
N ARG A 143 -2.85 6.18 6.97
CA ARG A 143 -3.68 6.10 8.18
C ARG A 143 -5.05 6.73 7.99
N ARG A 144 -5.20 7.81 7.21
CA ARG A 144 -6.48 8.44 6.85
C ARG A 144 -7.26 7.68 5.78
N THR A 145 -6.68 6.88 4.90
CA THR A 145 -7.45 5.99 4.01
C THR A 145 -7.89 4.76 4.80
N GLU A 146 -7.05 4.30 5.73
CA GLU A 146 -7.47 3.35 6.76
C GLU A 146 -8.51 3.97 7.72
N GLU A 147 -8.41 5.26 8.10
CA GLU A 147 -9.29 5.97 9.05
C GLU A 147 -10.49 6.71 8.42
N MET A 148 -10.51 6.99 7.12
CA MET A 148 -11.65 7.59 6.39
C MET A 148 -12.65 6.51 5.96
N MET A 149 -12.24 5.24 5.96
CA MET A 149 -13.20 4.14 6.13
C MET A 149 -13.71 4.02 7.58
N LEU A 150 -13.09 4.73 8.55
CA LEU A 150 -13.36 4.66 9.98
C LEU A 150 -13.95 5.97 10.57
N ARG A 151 -14.57 6.83 9.76
CA ARG A 151 -15.30 8.00 10.29
C ARG A 151 -16.81 7.83 10.17
N SER A 152 -17.40 7.78 11.36
CA SER A 152 -18.81 7.86 11.74
C SER A 152 -19.69 6.64 11.47
N HIS A 153 -19.38 5.55 12.16
CA HIS A 153 -20.39 5.07 13.10
C HIS A 153 -19.85 5.29 14.51
N PRO A 154 -20.66 5.76 15.48
CA PRO A 154 -20.28 5.60 16.87
C PRO A 154 -19.88 4.13 17.01
N SER A 155 -18.71 3.87 17.60
CA SER A 155 -18.31 2.51 17.94
C SER A 155 -19.47 1.92 18.72
N LEU A 156 -20.34 1.17 18.04
CA LEU A 156 -21.29 0.31 18.70
C LEU A 156 -20.38 -0.54 19.57
N ASP A 157 -20.52 -0.43 20.89
CA ASP A 157 -19.86 -1.31 21.83
C ASP A 157 -20.46 -2.72 21.65
N LEU A 158 -20.13 -3.31 20.49
CA LEU A 158 -20.42 -4.66 20.03
C LEU A 158 -19.59 -5.69 20.81
N ASP A 159 -18.75 -5.23 21.75
CA ASP A 159 -18.18 -6.08 22.79
C ASP A 159 -19.30 -6.72 23.65
N ASP A 160 -20.50 -6.10 23.68
CA ASP A 160 -21.63 -6.61 24.46
C ASP A 160 -22.56 -7.56 23.68
N VAL A 161 -22.64 -7.39 22.35
CA VAL A 161 -23.48 -8.25 21.49
C VAL A 161 -22.68 -9.48 21.08
N SER A 162 -22.81 -10.58 21.83
CA SER A 162 -22.21 -11.86 21.46
C SER A 162 -22.75 -12.31 20.09
N PRO A 163 -21.92 -12.41 19.03
CA PRO A 163 -22.33 -13.06 17.79
C PRO A 163 -22.57 -14.56 18.01
N PHE A 164 -22.15 -15.07 19.17
CA PHE A 164 -22.36 -16.42 19.66
C PHE A 164 -23.82 -16.63 20.10
N SER A 165 -24.75 -16.46 19.16
CA SER A 165 -26.17 -16.83 19.32
C SER A 165 -26.36 -18.35 19.19
N ALA A 166 -25.43 -19.13 19.73
CA ALA A 166 -25.49 -20.60 19.73
C ALA A 166 -26.26 -21.17 20.93
N GLY A 167 -26.62 -20.32 21.89
CA GLY A 167 -27.51 -20.67 22.98
C GLY A 167 -28.95 -20.31 22.61
N SER A 168 -29.76 -21.32 22.32
CA SER A 168 -31.22 -21.21 22.34
C SER A 168 -31.77 -20.91 23.75
N LEU A 169 -30.89 -20.61 24.71
CA LEU A 169 -31.18 -20.17 26.05
C LEU A 169 -30.61 -18.76 26.20
N GLN A 170 -31.35 -17.76 25.71
CA GLN A 170 -31.43 -16.53 26.50
C GLN A 170 -31.97 -17.00 27.85
N LEU A 171 -31.08 -17.27 28.81
CA LEU A 171 -31.44 -17.56 30.19
C LEU A 171 -32.39 -16.43 30.60
N GLY A 172 -33.69 -16.73 30.65
CA GLY A 172 -34.71 -15.73 30.90
C GLY A 172 -34.40 -15.00 32.21
N GLU A 173 -34.82 -13.74 32.31
CA GLU A 173 -34.73 -13.00 33.57
C GLU A 173 -35.47 -13.81 34.65
N GLY A 174 -34.70 -14.44 35.57
CA GLY A 174 -35.21 -15.34 36.61
C GLY A 174 -34.77 -16.81 36.52
N ALA A 175 -33.97 -17.21 35.51
CA ALA A 175 -33.39 -18.55 35.48
C ALA A 175 -32.35 -18.74 36.60
N ASP A 176 -32.36 -19.90 37.26
CA ASP A 176 -31.34 -20.27 38.24
C ASP A 176 -30.01 -20.58 37.54
N LEU A 177 -29.14 -19.57 37.53
CA LEU A 177 -27.81 -19.64 36.91
C LEU A 177 -26.90 -20.68 37.58
N GLY A 178 -27.09 -20.94 38.88
CA GLY A 178 -26.31 -21.94 39.61
C GLY A 178 -26.69 -23.35 39.21
N ALA A 179 -27.99 -23.64 39.12
CA ALA A 179 -28.49 -24.92 38.61
C ALA A 179 -28.07 -25.16 37.15
N PHE A 180 -28.12 -24.12 36.32
CA PHE A 180 -27.66 -24.20 34.93
C PHE A 180 -26.16 -24.50 34.85
N TYR A 181 -25.34 -23.85 35.67
CA TYR A 181 -23.92 -24.15 35.73
C TYR A 181 -23.65 -25.58 36.19
N ALA A 182 -24.37 -26.08 37.20
CA ALA A 182 -24.23 -27.46 37.66
C ALA A 182 -24.54 -28.47 36.55
N GLN A 183 -25.54 -28.19 35.70
CA GLN A 183 -25.84 -29.00 34.53
C GLN A 183 -24.70 -28.93 33.50
N LEU A 184 -24.22 -27.74 33.16
CA LEU A 184 -23.09 -27.58 32.23
C LEU A 184 -21.83 -28.27 32.73
N ARG A 185 -21.53 -28.15 34.03
CA ARG A 185 -20.41 -28.80 34.71
C ARG A 185 -20.39 -30.30 34.51
N SER A 186 -21.56 -30.95 34.49
CA SER A 186 -21.64 -32.40 34.25
C SER A 186 -21.23 -32.81 32.83
N MET A 187 -21.34 -31.89 31.86
CA MET A 187 -20.95 -32.09 30.47
C MET A 187 -19.56 -31.55 30.16
N LEU A 188 -19.03 -30.67 31.02
CA LEU A 188 -17.74 -30.02 30.82
C LEU A 188 -16.58 -31.01 31.01
N PRO A 189 -15.60 -31.05 30.07
CA PRO A 189 -14.36 -31.77 30.30
C PRO A 189 -13.56 -31.10 31.42
N MET A 190 -13.57 -31.69 32.61
CA MET A 190 -12.80 -31.20 33.76
C MET A 190 -11.34 -31.66 33.68
N VAL A 191 -10.45 -30.68 33.63
CA VAL A 191 -9.00 -30.88 33.56
C VAL A 191 -8.39 -30.58 34.94
N PRO A 192 -7.70 -31.55 35.56
CA PRO A 192 -6.90 -31.31 36.76
C PRO A 192 -5.74 -30.34 36.50
N ARG A 193 -5.42 -29.48 37.47
CA ARG A 193 -4.31 -28.51 37.43
C ARG A 193 -2.96 -29.15 37.20
N SER A 194 -2.74 -30.37 37.68
CA SER A 194 -1.50 -31.12 37.39
C SER A 194 -1.28 -31.34 35.90
N ARG A 195 -2.36 -31.31 35.11
CA ARG A 195 -2.34 -31.46 33.66
C ARG A 195 -2.41 -30.13 32.91
N LEU A 196 -2.70 -29.01 33.57
CA LEU A 196 -2.78 -27.69 32.96
C LEU A 196 -1.64 -26.78 33.44
N LEU A 197 -0.55 -26.77 32.68
CA LEU A 197 0.64 -25.99 32.99
C LEU A 197 0.52 -24.58 32.40
N VAL A 198 0.01 -23.63 33.19
CA VAL A 198 -0.20 -22.24 32.77
C VAL A 198 1.11 -21.45 32.84
N SER A 199 1.46 -20.76 31.75
CA SER A 199 2.61 -19.86 31.68
C SER A 199 2.29 -18.49 32.28
N ASP A 200 3.33 -17.76 32.70
CA ASP A 200 3.22 -16.36 33.12
C ASP A 200 3.05 -15.39 31.95
N THR A 201 3.21 -15.87 30.71
CA THR A 201 3.04 -15.05 29.50
C THR A 201 1.55 -14.81 29.21
N THR A 202 1.11 -13.57 29.43
CA THR A 202 -0.22 -13.10 29.00
C THR A 202 -0.21 -12.76 27.51
N LEU A 203 -1.07 -13.43 26.74
CA LEU A 203 -1.24 -13.23 25.31
C LEU A 203 -2.12 -12.02 24.99
N GLY A 204 -3.10 -11.75 25.85
CA GLY A 204 -4.05 -10.65 25.67
C GLY A 204 -5.16 -10.64 26.71
N GLN A 205 -6.16 -9.81 26.46
CA GLN A 205 -7.37 -9.70 27.27
C GLN A 205 -8.54 -10.34 26.52
N GLY A 206 -9.14 -11.38 27.09
CA GLY A 206 -10.40 -11.94 26.62
C GLY A 206 -11.58 -11.26 27.31
N ARG A 207 -12.81 -11.66 26.96
CA ARG A 207 -14.05 -11.07 27.49
C ARG A 207 -14.15 -11.10 29.02
N PHE A 208 -13.87 -12.26 29.61
CA PHE A 208 -14.06 -12.53 31.04
C PHE A 208 -12.78 -12.45 31.87
N GLY A 209 -11.65 -12.08 31.24
CA GLY A 209 -10.36 -12.02 31.92
C GLY A 209 -9.15 -12.25 31.01
N PRO A 210 -7.93 -12.22 31.56
CA PRO A 210 -6.69 -12.34 30.80
C PRO A 210 -6.54 -13.73 30.19
N VAL A 211 -6.01 -13.78 28.97
CA VAL A 211 -5.67 -15.01 28.26
C VAL A 211 -4.18 -15.24 28.34
N ARG A 212 -3.79 -16.43 28.82
CA ARG A 212 -2.40 -16.87 28.99
C ARG A 212 -2.10 -18.07 28.11
N ALA A 213 -0.85 -18.21 27.71
CA ALA A 213 -0.38 -19.45 27.09
C ALA A 213 -0.27 -20.55 28.15
N ALA A 214 -0.56 -21.79 27.78
CA ALA A 214 -0.45 -22.94 28.67
C ALA A 214 -0.17 -24.22 27.88
N ILE A 215 0.21 -25.28 28.59
CA ILE A 215 0.39 -26.62 28.03
C ILE A 215 -0.57 -27.56 28.76
N LEU A 216 -1.44 -28.21 27.98
CA LEU A 216 -2.30 -29.28 28.44
C LEU A 216 -1.62 -30.64 28.25
N VAL A 217 -1.49 -31.41 29.32
CA VAL A 217 -1.05 -32.79 29.28
C VAL A 217 -2.29 -33.68 29.13
N THR A 218 -2.46 -34.26 27.96
CA THR A 218 -3.56 -35.20 27.67
C THR A 218 -3.46 -36.46 28.53
N ASP A 219 -4.54 -37.25 28.63
CA ASP A 219 -4.53 -38.54 29.35
C ASP A 219 -3.46 -39.52 28.85
N LYS A 220 -3.07 -39.38 27.57
CA LYS A 220 -2.03 -40.17 26.92
C LYS A 220 -0.62 -39.61 27.12
N GLY A 221 -0.45 -38.60 27.98
CA GLY A 221 0.83 -37.95 28.26
C GLY A 221 1.34 -37.00 27.17
N ARG A 222 0.58 -36.77 26.09
CA ARG A 222 0.97 -35.80 25.05
C ARG A 222 0.76 -34.37 25.55
N LYS A 223 1.74 -33.51 25.29
CA LYS A 223 1.69 -32.07 25.57
C LYS A 223 1.06 -31.34 24.39
N VAL A 224 -0.02 -30.62 24.64
CA VAL A 224 -0.77 -29.84 23.64
C VAL A 224 -0.73 -28.37 24.06
N PRO A 225 -0.29 -27.44 23.20
CA PRO A 225 -0.34 -26.02 23.51
C PRO A 225 -1.80 -25.54 23.52
N VAL A 226 -2.18 -24.81 24.57
CA VAL A 226 -3.55 -24.30 24.78
C VAL A 226 -3.52 -22.85 25.25
N ASN A 227 -4.52 -22.08 24.85
CA ASN A 227 -4.78 -20.76 25.41
C ASN A 227 -5.75 -20.93 26.57
N VAL A 228 -5.42 -20.35 27.72
CA VAL A 228 -6.25 -20.40 28.92
C VAL A 228 -6.75 -19.01 29.24
N GLN A 229 -8.06 -18.85 29.18
CA GLN A 229 -8.71 -17.66 29.73
C GLN A 229 -8.95 -17.89 31.22
N ARG A 230 -8.39 -16.99 32.05
CA ARG A 230 -8.62 -16.99 33.50
C ARG A 230 -9.78 -16.05 33.81
N CYS A 231 -10.88 -16.61 34.28
CA CYS A 231 -12.09 -15.89 34.66
C CYS A 231 -12.27 -15.99 36.19
N PRO A 232 -12.92 -15.00 36.83
CA PRO A 232 -13.48 -15.21 38.16
C PRO A 232 -14.43 -16.42 38.17
N ALA A 233 -14.59 -17.06 39.32
CA ALA A 233 -15.61 -18.08 39.49
C ALA A 233 -17.00 -17.52 39.10
N GLU A 234 -17.83 -18.37 38.53
CA GLU A 234 -19.08 -17.96 37.89
C GLU A 234 -20.05 -17.23 38.85
N TRP A 235 -20.06 -17.61 40.13
CA TRP A 235 -20.88 -16.99 41.17
C TRP A 235 -20.36 -15.62 41.63
N MET A 236 -19.13 -15.25 41.28
CA MET A 236 -18.54 -13.93 41.57
C MET A 236 -18.84 -12.91 40.48
N LEU A 237 -19.29 -13.37 39.30
CA LEU A 237 -19.60 -12.50 38.17
C LEU A 237 -20.99 -11.87 38.33
N PRO A 238 -21.17 -10.62 37.89
CA PRO A 238 -22.50 -10.04 37.74
C PRO A 238 -23.39 -10.92 36.86
N ASP A 239 -24.69 -10.99 37.15
CA ASP A 239 -25.64 -11.85 36.44
C ASP A 239 -25.60 -11.73 34.90
N HIS A 240 -25.38 -10.52 34.37
CA HIS A 240 -25.29 -10.30 32.92
C HIS A 240 -24.01 -10.94 32.31
N GLU A 241 -22.85 -10.77 32.95
CA GLU A 241 -21.60 -11.40 32.53
C GLU A 241 -21.66 -12.92 32.74
N ARG A 242 -22.24 -13.34 33.86
CA ARG A 242 -22.45 -14.75 34.21
C ARG A 242 -23.30 -15.46 33.15
N ARG A 243 -24.45 -14.91 32.77
CA ARG A 243 -25.29 -15.45 31.68
C ARG A 243 -24.51 -15.60 30.38
N THR A 244 -23.71 -14.59 30.06
CA THR A 244 -22.90 -14.58 28.85
C THR A 244 -21.82 -15.67 28.89
N LEU A 245 -21.09 -15.79 30.01
CA LEU A 245 -20.07 -16.81 30.20
C LEU A 245 -20.66 -18.21 30.05
N LEU A 246 -21.81 -18.46 30.71
CA LEU A 246 -22.50 -19.74 30.67
C LEU A 246 -23.01 -20.05 29.26
N GLY A 247 -23.52 -19.05 28.53
CA GLY A 247 -23.91 -19.18 27.12
C GLY A 247 -22.72 -19.48 26.19
N ASP A 248 -21.58 -18.82 26.41
CA ASP A 248 -20.35 -19.08 25.64
C ASP A 248 -19.81 -20.49 25.92
N ILE A 249 -19.83 -20.95 27.18
CA ILE A 249 -19.48 -22.32 27.56
C ILE A 249 -20.42 -23.33 26.89
N GLU A 250 -21.73 -23.11 26.99
CA GLU A 250 -22.74 -23.98 26.38
C GLU A 250 -22.55 -24.07 24.87
N GLY A 251 -22.38 -22.93 24.19
CA GLY A 251 -22.21 -22.92 22.75
C GLY A 251 -20.91 -23.61 22.32
N MET A 252 -19.83 -23.53 23.11
CA MET A 252 -18.59 -24.29 22.85
C MET A 252 -18.78 -25.79 23.03
N LEU A 253 -19.61 -26.22 23.99
CA LEU A 253 -19.97 -27.64 24.17
C LEU A 253 -20.85 -28.14 23.01
N ARG A 254 -21.89 -27.39 22.65
CA ARG A 254 -22.79 -27.70 21.52
C ARG A 254 -22.04 -27.75 20.19
N LEU A 255 -21.03 -26.90 20.05
CA LEU A 255 -20.21 -26.83 18.84
C LEU A 255 -19.50 -28.15 18.54
N GLY A 256 -19.07 -28.87 19.59
CA GLY A 256 -18.35 -30.12 19.45
C GLY A 256 -17.03 -29.99 18.70
N THR A 257 -16.49 -31.13 18.26
CA THR A 257 -15.18 -31.18 17.59
C THR A 257 -15.32 -31.10 16.08
N HIS A 258 -14.51 -30.25 15.43
CA HIS A 258 -14.39 -30.19 13.97
C HIS A 258 -12.94 -29.89 13.57
N PRO A 259 -12.39 -30.51 12.50
CA PRO A 259 -11.00 -30.31 12.09
C PRO A 259 -10.64 -28.86 11.74
N ASN A 260 -11.61 -28.06 11.28
CA ASN A 260 -11.41 -26.67 10.83
C ASN A 260 -12.03 -25.61 11.73
N VAL A 261 -12.35 -25.96 12.98
CA VAL A 261 -12.86 -25.03 14.00
C VAL A 261 -12.02 -25.22 15.26
N VAL A 262 -11.69 -24.13 15.96
CA VAL A 262 -10.92 -24.19 17.20
C VAL A 262 -11.63 -25.07 18.22
N GLN A 263 -10.88 -25.99 18.83
CA GLN A 263 -11.45 -26.95 19.76
C GLN A 263 -11.42 -26.43 21.20
N PHE A 264 -12.55 -26.57 21.90
CA PHE A 264 -12.62 -26.42 23.34
C PHE A 264 -11.98 -27.63 24.02
N MET A 265 -10.98 -27.40 24.88
CA MET A 265 -10.21 -28.48 25.51
C MET A 265 -10.76 -28.87 26.89
N GLY A 266 -11.37 -27.93 27.59
CA GLY A 266 -11.98 -28.17 28.90
C GLY A 266 -11.88 -26.99 29.84
N ALA A 267 -12.26 -27.22 31.08
CA ALA A 267 -12.13 -26.23 32.15
C ALA A 267 -11.42 -26.80 33.38
N CYS A 268 -10.87 -25.92 34.20
CA CYS A 268 -10.17 -26.25 35.45
C CYS A 268 -10.64 -25.28 36.55
N GLU A 269 -10.97 -25.83 37.72
CA GLU A 269 -11.50 -25.11 38.90
C GLU A 269 -10.76 -25.44 40.19
N ASP A 270 -9.47 -25.79 40.11
CA ASP A 270 -8.74 -26.15 41.32
C ASP A 270 -8.50 -24.96 42.26
N GLU A 271 -8.71 -23.73 41.79
CA GLU A 271 -8.72 -22.52 42.60
C GLU A 271 -10.19 -22.09 42.86
N PRO A 272 -10.65 -21.94 44.12
CA PRO A 272 -12.07 -21.76 44.46
C PRO A 272 -12.71 -20.49 43.88
N GLU A 273 -11.89 -19.48 43.58
CA GLU A 273 -12.33 -18.18 43.06
C GLU A 273 -12.02 -18.01 41.56
N VAL A 274 -11.46 -19.03 40.88
CA VAL A 274 -11.00 -18.91 39.49
C VAL A 274 -11.49 -20.07 38.64
N LEU A 275 -12.17 -19.74 37.55
CA LEU A 275 -12.51 -20.67 36.47
C LEU A 275 -11.53 -20.49 35.31
N GLN A 276 -10.82 -21.56 34.95
CA GLN A 276 -9.89 -21.56 33.83
C GLN A 276 -10.49 -22.29 32.64
N LEU A 277 -10.61 -21.63 31.50
CA LEU A 277 -11.20 -22.19 30.28
C LEU A 277 -10.10 -22.35 29.22
N ALA A 278 -9.87 -23.60 28.81
CA ALA A 278 -8.80 -23.96 27.88
C ALA A 278 -9.35 -24.18 26.47
N VAL A 279 -8.75 -23.50 25.50
CA VAL A 279 -8.98 -23.68 24.06
C VAL A 279 -7.66 -23.99 23.35
N GLU A 280 -7.73 -24.65 22.21
CA GLU A 280 -6.54 -24.94 21.40
C GLU A 280 -5.71 -23.67 21.08
N GLN A 281 -4.40 -23.73 21.28
CA GLN A 281 -3.52 -22.61 20.94
C GLN A 281 -3.16 -22.63 19.46
N PRO A 282 -3.37 -21.52 18.74
CA PRO A 282 -2.96 -21.42 17.35
C PRO A 282 -1.44 -21.20 17.22
N SER A 283 -0.83 -21.70 16.15
CA SER A 283 0.58 -21.42 15.86
C SER A 283 0.76 -20.03 15.24
N SER A 284 -0.16 -19.62 14.36
CA SER A 284 -0.20 -18.28 13.76
C SER A 284 -1.60 -17.93 13.24
N SER A 285 -1.83 -16.66 12.89
CA SER A 285 -3.04 -16.27 12.14
C SER A 285 -2.83 -16.47 10.64
N LEU A 286 -3.91 -16.76 9.89
CA LEU A 286 -3.86 -16.87 8.43
C LEU A 286 -3.31 -15.57 7.81
N ARG A 287 -3.65 -14.39 8.36
CA ARG A 287 -3.05 -13.12 7.93
C ARG A 287 -1.53 -13.11 8.10
N GLY A 288 -1.02 -13.61 9.23
CA GLY A 288 0.41 -13.70 9.50
C GLY A 288 1.09 -14.59 8.46
N LEU A 289 0.56 -15.79 8.25
CA LEU A 289 1.03 -16.74 7.25
C LEU A 289 1.05 -16.16 5.83
N LEU A 290 -0.04 -15.52 5.41
CA LEU A 290 -0.13 -14.91 4.07
C LEU A 290 0.86 -13.75 3.90
N LEU A 291 1.13 -12.98 4.95
CA LEU A 291 2.11 -11.88 4.89
C LEU A 291 3.55 -12.40 4.84
N THR A 292 3.90 -13.42 5.62
CA THR A 292 5.25 -14.02 5.56
C THR A 292 5.48 -14.69 4.22
N SER A 293 4.43 -15.27 3.61
CA SER A 293 4.53 -15.90 2.29
C SER A 293 4.79 -14.94 1.12
N ARG A 294 4.65 -13.61 1.30
CA ARG A 294 4.89 -12.63 0.21
C ARG A 294 6.34 -12.56 -0.26
N HIS A 295 7.27 -13.06 0.54
CA HIS A 295 8.70 -13.12 0.18
C HIS A 295 9.01 -14.54 -0.27
N GLY A 296 8.45 -14.96 -1.41
CA GLY A 296 8.73 -16.26 -2.00
C GLY A 296 10.21 -16.43 -2.34
N SER A 297 10.70 -17.67 -2.31
CA SER A 297 11.99 -18.01 -2.90
C SER A 297 11.93 -17.90 -4.43
N GLU A 298 13.10 -17.68 -5.05
CA GLU A 298 13.39 -17.57 -6.49
C GLU A 298 12.19 -17.76 -7.44
N GLY A 299 11.63 -16.65 -7.93
CA GLY A 299 10.67 -16.64 -9.04
C GLY A 299 9.19 -16.78 -8.66
N ARG A 300 8.81 -16.94 -7.39
CA ARG A 300 7.40 -17.00 -6.96
C ARG A 300 6.96 -15.75 -6.20
N VAL A 301 5.77 -15.23 -6.54
CA VAL A 301 5.12 -14.10 -5.83
C VAL A 301 4.64 -14.49 -4.43
N SER A 302 4.44 -15.79 -4.18
CA SER A 302 4.03 -16.35 -2.89
C SER A 302 4.80 -17.64 -2.59
N GLY A 303 5.22 -17.82 -1.33
CA GLY A 303 5.79 -19.07 -0.81
C GLY A 303 4.76 -20.18 -0.54
N ILE A 304 3.46 -19.88 -0.66
CA ILE A 304 2.38 -20.87 -0.53
C ILE A 304 1.89 -21.23 -1.94
N ALA A 305 1.83 -22.53 -2.24
CA ALA A 305 1.31 -23.04 -3.49
C ALA A 305 -0.22 -22.84 -3.61
N GLU A 306 -0.71 -22.61 -4.83
CA GLU A 306 -2.11 -22.26 -5.09
C GLU A 306 -3.09 -23.37 -4.68
N ASP A 307 -2.72 -24.64 -4.88
CA ASP A 307 -3.47 -25.81 -4.44
C ASP A 307 -3.69 -25.79 -2.92
N ARG A 308 -2.67 -25.40 -2.16
CA ARG A 308 -2.76 -25.26 -0.70
C ARG A 308 -3.72 -24.13 -0.30
N LEU A 309 -3.78 -23.04 -1.06
CA LEU A 309 -4.75 -21.96 -0.81
C LEU A 309 -6.18 -22.43 -1.02
N VAL A 310 -6.43 -23.19 -2.09
CA VAL A 310 -7.75 -23.77 -2.38
C VAL A 310 -8.16 -24.77 -1.30
N ASP A 311 -7.26 -25.67 -0.89
CA ASP A 311 -7.50 -26.61 0.20
C ASP A 311 -7.89 -25.89 1.50
N MET A 312 -7.24 -24.75 1.78
CA MET A 312 -7.57 -23.93 2.94
C MET A 312 -8.96 -23.31 2.84
N LEU A 313 -9.36 -22.81 1.66
CA LEU A 313 -10.69 -22.24 1.45
C LEU A 313 -11.80 -23.30 1.62
N VAL A 314 -11.59 -24.50 1.07
CA VAL A 314 -12.53 -25.64 1.23
C VAL A 314 -12.66 -26.03 2.70
N SER A 315 -11.53 -26.11 3.39
CA SER A 315 -11.47 -26.38 4.84
C SER A 315 -12.23 -25.35 5.67
N LEU A 316 -12.08 -24.06 5.35
CA LEU A 316 -12.80 -22.99 6.02
C LEU A 316 -14.29 -23.01 5.72
N ALA A 317 -14.68 -23.30 4.47
CA ALA A 317 -16.09 -23.46 4.11
C ALA A 317 -16.74 -24.62 4.88
N ALA A 318 -16.04 -25.76 5.03
CA ALA A 318 -16.50 -26.89 5.84
C ALA A 318 -16.67 -26.49 7.32
N GLY A 319 -15.70 -25.74 7.87
CA GLY A 319 -15.79 -25.21 9.24
C GLY A 319 -16.99 -24.26 9.43
N MET A 320 -17.21 -23.31 8.51
CA MET A 320 -18.35 -22.39 8.58
C MET A 320 -19.69 -23.13 8.44
N HIS A 321 -19.77 -24.15 7.60
CA HIS A 321 -20.94 -25.01 7.51
C HIS A 321 -21.21 -25.75 8.83
N HIS A 322 -20.16 -26.27 9.47
CA HIS A 322 -20.27 -26.90 10.78
C HIS A 322 -20.78 -25.94 11.87
N LEU A 323 -20.32 -24.68 11.88
CA LEU A 323 -20.84 -23.63 12.75
C LEU A 323 -22.34 -23.40 12.48
N ALA A 324 -22.71 -23.18 11.22
CA ALA A 324 -24.08 -22.88 10.82
C ALA A 324 -25.08 -23.99 11.19
N THR A 325 -24.72 -25.26 10.95
CA THR A 325 -25.56 -26.43 11.32
C THR A 325 -25.82 -26.54 12.82
N ARG A 326 -25.01 -25.87 13.65
CA ARG A 326 -25.13 -25.85 15.11
C ARG A 326 -25.70 -24.53 15.63
N GLY A 327 -26.22 -23.69 14.74
CA GLY A 327 -26.78 -22.39 15.07
C GLY A 327 -25.73 -21.37 15.54
N VAL A 328 -24.45 -21.63 15.28
CA VAL A 328 -23.36 -20.73 15.67
C VAL A 328 -23.09 -19.79 14.52
N GLN A 329 -23.25 -18.50 14.75
CA GLN A 329 -22.86 -17.45 13.82
C GLN A 329 -21.49 -16.89 14.24
N HIS A 330 -20.56 -16.75 13.30
CA HIS A 330 -19.25 -16.19 13.64
C HIS A 330 -19.31 -14.65 13.75
N GLY A 331 -19.97 -13.99 12.80
CA GLY A 331 -20.18 -12.53 12.74
C GLY A 331 -18.93 -11.66 12.50
N GLN A 332 -17.73 -12.25 12.49
CA GLN A 332 -16.45 -11.52 12.36
C GLN A 332 -15.40 -12.34 11.58
N LEU A 333 -15.85 -13.13 10.60
CA LEU A 333 -14.96 -14.00 9.83
C LEU A 333 -13.97 -13.16 9.01
N SER A 334 -12.68 -13.38 9.24
CA SER A 334 -11.61 -12.71 8.51
C SER A 334 -10.32 -13.52 8.55
N SER A 335 -9.33 -13.15 7.74
CA SER A 335 -8.00 -13.76 7.82
C SER A 335 -7.30 -13.55 9.19
N ARG A 336 -7.83 -12.68 10.06
CA ARG A 336 -7.35 -12.49 11.45
C ARG A 336 -8.05 -13.44 12.44
N SER A 337 -9.31 -13.79 12.17
CA SER A 337 -10.06 -14.75 13.00
C SER A 337 -9.75 -16.20 12.63
N VAL A 338 -9.15 -16.44 11.46
CA VAL A 338 -8.62 -17.75 11.09
C VAL A 338 -7.22 -17.95 11.65
N THR A 339 -7.04 -19.08 12.31
CA THR A 339 -5.78 -19.56 12.86
C THR A 339 -5.26 -20.74 12.08
N ILE A 340 -3.94 -20.95 12.12
CA ILE A 340 -3.27 -22.09 11.50
C ILE A 340 -2.73 -22.99 12.60
N VAL A 341 -2.91 -24.29 12.43
CA VAL A 341 -2.31 -25.35 13.26
C VAL A 341 -1.37 -26.16 12.37
N GLU A 342 -0.24 -26.63 12.91
CA GLU A 342 0.73 -27.38 12.13
C GLU A 342 0.21 -28.77 11.69
N PRO A 343 0.52 -29.24 10.47
CA PRO A 343 1.26 -28.56 9.40
C PRO A 343 0.31 -27.87 8.40
N LEU A 344 -0.10 -26.63 8.67
CA LEU A 344 -0.89 -25.76 7.78
C LEU A 344 -2.41 -26.04 7.70
N VAL A 345 -3.01 -26.56 8.78
CA VAL A 345 -4.47 -26.75 8.87
C VAL A 345 -5.15 -25.46 9.31
N PRO A 346 -6.06 -24.87 8.52
CA PRO A 346 -6.78 -23.68 8.94
C PRO A 346 -7.92 -24.05 9.89
N LYS A 347 -8.01 -23.31 10.99
CA LYS A 347 -9.06 -23.41 11.99
C LYS A 347 -9.70 -22.05 12.22
N ILE A 348 -11.01 -21.99 12.09
CA ILE A 348 -11.82 -20.84 12.43
C ILE A 348 -11.75 -20.64 13.95
N SER A 349 -11.43 -19.41 14.38
CA SER A 349 -11.20 -19.06 15.77
C SER A 349 -11.75 -17.66 16.07
N HIS A 350 -11.43 -17.10 17.24
CA HIS A 350 -11.78 -15.72 17.62
C HIS A 350 -13.29 -15.46 17.82
N PHE A 351 -14.01 -16.48 18.27
CA PHE A 351 -15.42 -16.41 18.68
C PHE A 351 -15.58 -16.96 20.10
N GLY A 352 -16.63 -16.53 20.82
CA GLY A 352 -16.90 -16.94 22.20
C GLY A 352 -15.66 -16.88 23.10
N LEU A 353 -15.38 -17.98 23.81
CA LEU A 353 -14.23 -18.15 24.71
C LEU A 353 -12.85 -18.09 24.03
N ALA A 354 -12.79 -18.31 22.71
CA ALA A 354 -11.53 -18.23 21.95
C ALA A 354 -11.17 -16.79 21.52
N ARG A 355 -12.03 -15.82 21.80
CA ARG A 355 -11.82 -14.40 21.46
C ARG A 355 -10.96 -13.70 22.50
N TYR A 356 -9.86 -13.09 22.05
CA TYR A 356 -9.04 -12.22 22.89
C TYR A 356 -8.39 -11.10 22.08
N SER A 357 -8.29 -9.93 22.67
CA SER A 357 -7.57 -8.79 22.10
C SER A 357 -6.14 -8.76 22.62
N PRO A 358 -5.11 -8.65 21.76
CA PRO A 358 -3.74 -8.44 22.22
C PRO A 358 -3.65 -7.18 23.09
N LEU A 359 -2.79 -7.21 24.11
CA LEU A 359 -2.60 -6.10 25.05
C LEU A 359 -2.37 -4.77 24.29
N GLY A 360 -3.20 -3.77 24.60
CA GLY A 360 -3.11 -2.42 24.01
C GLY A 360 -3.60 -2.29 22.55
N LYS A 361 -4.29 -3.30 21.99
CA LYS A 361 -4.83 -3.26 20.63
C LYS A 361 -6.30 -3.71 20.60
N ARG A 362 -7.22 -2.82 20.23
CA ARG A 362 -8.60 -3.19 19.88
C ARG A 362 -8.61 -3.69 18.43
N LEU A 363 -9.09 -4.91 18.22
CA LEU A 363 -9.24 -5.46 16.88
C LEU A 363 -10.54 -4.94 16.27
N ASP A 364 -10.41 -4.11 15.26
CA ASP A 364 -11.57 -3.63 14.50
C ASP A 364 -11.90 -4.62 13.36
N PHE A 365 -13.13 -5.12 13.36
CA PHE A 365 -13.68 -6.03 12.36
C PHE A 365 -14.72 -5.37 11.45
N THR A 366 -14.97 -4.06 11.59
CA THR A 366 -16.06 -3.34 10.91
C THR A 366 -16.03 -3.52 9.39
N ARG A 367 -14.84 -3.54 8.79
CA ARG A 367 -14.65 -3.74 7.33
C ARG A 367 -15.05 -5.13 6.80
N TRP A 368 -15.25 -6.11 7.67
CA TRP A 368 -15.68 -7.48 7.31
C TRP A 368 -17.11 -7.77 7.74
N MET A 369 -17.79 -6.81 8.38
CA MET A 369 -19.19 -6.96 8.75
C MET A 369 -20.10 -6.72 7.55
N ALA A 370 -21.17 -7.51 7.48
CA ALA A 370 -22.19 -7.32 6.48
C ALA A 370 -22.94 -5.99 6.71
N PRO A 371 -23.37 -5.27 5.66
CA PRO A 371 -24.04 -3.98 5.79
C PRO A 371 -25.32 -4.01 6.64
N GLU A 372 -26.07 -5.11 6.61
CA GLU A 372 -27.27 -5.30 7.41
C GLU A 372 -26.93 -5.50 8.90
N THR A 373 -25.80 -6.14 9.23
CA THR A 373 -25.30 -6.23 10.59
C THR A 373 -24.94 -4.83 11.13
N LEU A 374 -24.33 -3.98 10.30
CA LEU A 374 -24.04 -2.58 10.66
C LEU A 374 -25.30 -1.76 10.93
N ARG A 375 -26.41 -2.08 10.25
CA ARG A 375 -27.66 -1.31 10.32
C ARG A 375 -28.63 -1.78 11.40
N THR A 376 -28.74 -3.10 11.57
CA THR A 376 -29.82 -3.73 12.35
C THR A 376 -29.30 -4.55 13.51
N ASN A 377 -27.97 -4.70 13.63
CA ASN A 377 -27.32 -5.56 14.62
C ASN A 377 -27.82 -7.02 14.58
N SER A 378 -28.41 -7.43 13.46
CA SER A 378 -28.90 -8.77 13.20
C SER A 378 -27.83 -9.54 12.44
N HIS A 379 -27.47 -10.70 12.98
CA HIS A 379 -26.57 -11.65 12.35
C HIS A 379 -27.43 -12.76 11.74
N THR A 380 -27.21 -13.06 10.46
CA THR A 380 -27.84 -14.20 9.79
C THR A 380 -26.78 -15.08 9.15
N GLU A 381 -27.09 -16.36 8.89
CA GLU A 381 -26.24 -17.23 8.07
C GLU A 381 -26.04 -16.67 6.64
N LYS A 382 -26.94 -15.78 6.19
CA LYS A 382 -26.86 -15.06 4.91
C LYS A 382 -26.15 -13.71 5.04
N SER A 383 -25.80 -13.27 6.25
CA SER A 383 -24.87 -12.17 6.44
C SER A 383 -23.46 -12.57 6.04
N ASP A 384 -23.24 -13.88 5.91
CA ASP A 384 -22.09 -14.46 5.24
C ASP A 384 -22.26 -14.50 3.69
N VAL A 385 -23.25 -13.78 3.10
CA VAL A 385 -23.38 -13.49 1.63
C VAL A 385 -22.32 -12.49 1.16
N HIS A 386 -21.13 -12.60 1.75
CA HIS A 386 -19.83 -12.37 1.16
C HIS A 386 -19.74 -12.88 -0.30
N ARG A 387 -20.46 -13.96 -0.63
CA ARG A 387 -20.50 -14.59 -1.95
C ARG A 387 -20.98 -13.67 -3.08
N LEU A 388 -21.94 -12.79 -2.81
CA LEU A 388 -22.35 -11.75 -3.77
C LEU A 388 -21.25 -10.68 -3.89
N MET A 389 -20.54 -10.38 -2.80
CA MET A 389 -19.42 -9.43 -2.79
C MET A 389 -18.17 -9.94 -3.51
N GLU A 390 -17.91 -11.25 -3.55
CA GLU A 390 -16.80 -11.86 -4.30
C GLU A 390 -17.00 -11.76 -5.82
N GLU A 391 -18.24 -11.84 -6.28
CA GLU A 391 -18.56 -11.69 -7.69
C GLU A 391 -18.38 -10.24 -8.17
N CYS A 392 -18.64 -9.25 -7.31
CA CYS A 392 -18.38 -7.83 -7.57
C CYS A 392 -16.90 -7.44 -7.66
N TRP A 393 -15.98 -8.29 -7.15
CA TRP A 393 -14.54 -7.98 -7.05
C TRP A 393 -13.65 -8.70 -8.07
N ARG A 394 -14.23 -9.22 -9.16
CA ARG A 394 -13.44 -9.90 -10.21
C ARG A 394 -12.43 -8.98 -10.90
N PRO A 395 -11.23 -9.49 -11.24
CA PRO A 395 -10.14 -8.67 -11.78
C PRO A 395 -10.48 -8.03 -13.14
N GLN A 396 -11.34 -8.65 -13.94
CA GLN A 396 -11.77 -8.14 -15.24
C GLN A 396 -13.20 -7.61 -15.15
N ALA A 397 -13.44 -6.39 -15.66
CA ALA A 397 -14.72 -5.69 -15.51
C ALA A 397 -15.93 -6.41 -16.14
N ARG A 398 -15.67 -7.27 -17.14
CA ARG A 398 -16.67 -8.06 -17.87
C ARG A 398 -17.16 -9.32 -17.17
N ASP A 399 -16.39 -9.83 -16.19
CA ASP A 399 -16.73 -11.06 -15.47
C ASP A 399 -17.49 -10.74 -14.17
N ARG A 400 -17.65 -9.45 -13.84
CA ARG A 400 -18.44 -9.00 -12.70
C ARG A 400 -19.93 -9.13 -13.08
N PRO A 401 -20.78 -9.63 -12.18
CA PRO A 401 -22.19 -9.85 -12.44
C PRO A 401 -22.90 -8.52 -12.73
N THR A 402 -23.87 -8.54 -13.63
CA THR A 402 -24.70 -7.38 -13.95
C THR A 402 -25.75 -7.14 -12.86
N PHE A 403 -26.24 -5.89 -12.74
CA PHE A 403 -27.27 -5.56 -11.75
C PHE A 403 -28.54 -6.41 -11.87
N GLN A 404 -28.84 -6.91 -13.06
CA GLN A 404 -29.99 -7.78 -13.31
C GLN A 404 -29.77 -9.23 -12.81
N GLU A 405 -28.55 -9.76 -12.91
CA GLU A 405 -28.18 -11.08 -12.37
C GLU A 405 -28.09 -11.08 -10.84
N LEU A 406 -27.59 -9.98 -10.28
CA LEU A 406 -27.60 -9.74 -8.83
C LEU A 406 -29.03 -9.68 -8.29
N HIS A 407 -29.93 -8.98 -8.99
CA HIS A 407 -31.34 -8.86 -8.63
C HIS A 407 -32.06 -10.22 -8.64
N CYS A 408 -31.86 -11.05 -9.67
CA CYS A 408 -32.42 -12.40 -9.71
C CYS A 408 -31.83 -13.34 -8.64
N SER A 409 -30.52 -13.24 -8.36
CA SER A 409 -29.85 -14.04 -7.32
C SER A 409 -30.33 -13.67 -5.91
N LEU A 410 -30.58 -12.38 -5.65
CA LEU A 410 -31.15 -11.89 -4.39
C LEU A 410 -32.64 -12.23 -4.25
N GLN A 411 -33.42 -12.15 -5.33
CA GLN A 411 -34.83 -12.59 -5.33
C GLN A 411 -35.00 -14.11 -5.16
N ALA A 412 -34.04 -14.92 -5.63
CA ALA A 412 -34.04 -16.37 -5.40
C ALA A 412 -33.68 -16.75 -3.96
N LEU A 413 -32.93 -15.90 -3.24
CA LEU A 413 -32.55 -16.10 -1.84
C LEU A 413 -33.69 -15.82 -0.84
N GLN A 414 -34.75 -15.13 -1.26
CA GLN A 414 -36.00 -14.98 -0.51
C GLN A 414 -37.21 -14.97 -1.46
N PRO A 415 -38.07 -16.01 -1.48
CA PRO A 415 -39.27 -15.98 -2.28
C PRO A 415 -40.29 -15.04 -1.62
N GLY A 416 -40.37 -13.78 -2.06
CA GLY A 416 -41.57 -12.94 -1.90
C GLY A 416 -41.45 -11.45 -1.53
N ALA A 417 -40.28 -10.86 -1.24
CA ALA A 417 -40.24 -9.58 -0.51
C ALA A 417 -39.63 -8.34 -1.19
N LEU A 418 -39.02 -8.42 -2.37
CA LEU A 418 -38.33 -7.26 -2.96
C LEU A 418 -38.85 -6.95 -4.37
N GLN A 419 -39.76 -5.98 -4.46
CA GLN A 419 -40.09 -5.27 -5.70
C GLN A 419 -39.40 -3.90 -5.68
N PHE A 420 -38.38 -3.72 -6.51
CA PHE A 420 -37.85 -2.40 -6.83
C PHE A 420 -38.34 -2.00 -8.22
N THR A 421 -39.11 -0.91 -8.29
CA THR A 421 -39.53 -0.31 -9.56
C THR A 421 -38.36 0.44 -10.20
N TYR A 422 -37.94 -0.01 -11.37
CA TYR A 422 -36.85 0.55 -12.16
C TYR A 422 -37.31 1.81 -12.92
N HIS A 423 -36.53 2.89 -12.88
CA HIS A 423 -36.67 4.04 -13.78
C HIS A 423 -35.44 4.09 -14.72
N GLN A 424 -35.66 3.99 -16.03
CA GLN A 424 -34.61 4.05 -17.07
C GLN A 424 -34.06 5.48 -17.21
N GLY A 425 -32.73 5.66 -17.19
CA GLY A 425 -32.13 6.94 -17.56
C GLY A 425 -30.61 7.13 -17.44
N TYR A 426 -29.84 6.25 -16.78
CA TYR A 426 -28.39 6.46 -16.62
C TYR A 426 -27.55 5.44 -17.39
N VAL A 427 -26.90 5.92 -18.45
CA VAL A 427 -25.83 5.22 -19.17
C VAL A 427 -24.50 5.69 -18.57
N TYR A 428 -23.71 4.79 -17.99
CA TYR A 428 -22.34 5.07 -17.58
C TYR A 428 -21.39 4.87 -18.77
N ASP A 429 -20.76 5.94 -19.21
CA ASP A 429 -19.65 5.89 -20.16
C ASP A 429 -18.38 5.28 -19.52
N LYS A 430 -17.61 4.60 -20.37
CA LYS A 430 -16.48 3.69 -20.10
C LYS A 430 -15.49 4.17 -19.03
N PHE A 431 -15.26 3.32 -18.02
CA PHE A 431 -14.10 3.41 -17.12
C PHE A 431 -12.87 2.77 -17.78
N ASN A 432 -11.83 3.55 -18.06
CA ASN A 432 -10.54 3.08 -18.60
C ASN A 432 -9.51 2.94 -17.46
N PRO A 433 -9.08 1.72 -17.08
CA PRO A 433 -8.19 1.49 -15.94
C PRO A 433 -6.70 1.73 -16.23
N LEU A 434 -6.33 2.20 -17.43
CA LEU A 434 -4.93 2.48 -17.81
C LEU A 434 -4.61 3.98 -17.95
N ALA A 435 -5.49 4.87 -17.47
CA ALA A 435 -5.25 6.31 -17.54
C ALA A 435 -4.24 6.85 -16.50
N ASP A 436 -3.81 6.02 -15.53
CA ASP A 436 -2.95 6.47 -14.41
C ASP A 436 -1.48 6.02 -14.53
N GLU A 437 -1.05 5.49 -15.68
CA GLU A 437 0.37 5.30 -15.99
C GLU A 437 0.82 6.27 -17.11
N ALA A 438 0.95 7.55 -16.76
CA ALA A 438 1.78 8.54 -17.45
C ALA A 438 2.29 9.60 -16.46
#